data_AF-F3M9X0-F1
#
_entry.id   AF-F3M9X0-F1
#
_cell.length_a   1.000
_cell.length_b   1.000
_cell.length_c   1.000
_cell.angle_alpha   90.00
_cell.angle_beta   90.00
_cell.angle_gamma   90.00
#
_symmetry.space_group_name_H-M   'P 1'
#
loop_
_entity.id
_entity.type
_entity.pdbx_description
1 polymer ?
#
loop_
_entity_poly.entity_id
_entity_poly.type
_entity_poly.pdbx_seq_one_letter_code
_entity_poly.pdbx_strand_id
1 'polypeptide(L)' 'MLARAVRYAGELPRQDTSALERFSDHAQVSEWAKGSAAELLAAGMIEGVGNAAFAPQAYATRAQSTVLLNRMLLYLNS' A
#
# COMPACT_ATOMS: atom_id res chain seq x y z
N MET A 1 3.84 8.29 0.16
CA MET A 1 5.27 8.44 -0.21
C MET A 1 5.80 7.22 -0.95
N LEU A 2 5.61 6.00 -0.44
CA LEU A 2 6.06 4.76 -1.11
C LEU A 2 5.61 4.65 -2.57
N ALA A 3 4.31 4.85 -2.86
CA ALA A 3 3.79 4.79 -4.23
C ALA A 3 4.46 5.79 -5.18
N ARG A 4 4.80 7.00 -4.71
CA ARG A 4 5.50 7.99 -5.53
C ARG A 4 6.94 7.55 -5.84
N ALA A 5 7.62 6.96 -4.87
CA ALA A 5 8.97 6.44 -5.07
C ALA A 5 8.99 5.31 -6.12
N VAL A 6 8.02 4.38 -6.05
CA VAL A 6 7.91 3.30 -7.04
C VAL A 6 7.58 3.85 -8.43
N ARG A 7 6.60 4.76 -8.56
CA ARG A 7 6.28 5.39 -9.86
C ARG A 7 7.44 6.19 -10.47
N TYR A 8 8.37 6.66 -9.64
CA TYR A 8 9.56 7.36 -10.11
C TYR A 8 10.63 6.38 -10.61
N ALA A 9 10.82 5.26 -9.91
CA ALA A 9 11.86 4.28 -10.21
C ALA A 9 11.41 3.15 -11.16
N GLY A 10 10.11 2.99 -11.38
CA GLY A 10 9.53 1.92 -12.19
C GLY A 10 8.01 2.10 -12.37
N GLU A 11 7.29 0.99 -12.54
CA GLU A 11 5.86 0.99 -12.82
C GLU A 11 5.04 0.38 -11.68
N LEU A 12 3.90 0.98 -11.39
CA LEU A 12 2.89 0.39 -10.51
C LEU A 12 1.74 -0.19 -11.35
N PRO A 13 1.06 -1.24 -10.84
CA PRO A 13 -0.15 -1.75 -11.46
C PRO A 13 -1.22 -0.66 -11.59
N ARG A 14 -2.20 -0.89 -12.46
CA ARG A 14 -3.33 0.03 -12.63
C ARG A 14 -4.05 0.29 -11.30
N GLN A 15 -4.46 1.53 -11.09
CA GLN A 15 -5.32 1.90 -9.97
C GLN A 15 -6.66 1.18 -10.05
N ASP A 16 -6.91 0.28 -9.09
CA ASP A 16 -8.18 -0.38 -8.88
C ASP A 16 -8.59 -0.26 -7.40
N THR A 17 -9.40 0.74 -7.09
CA THR A 17 -9.83 1.02 -5.72
C THR A 17 -10.77 -0.03 -5.15
N SER A 18 -11.35 -0.92 -5.97
CA SER A 18 -12.18 -2.03 -5.48
C SER A 18 -11.36 -2.99 -4.59
N ALA A 19 -10.04 -3.04 -4.79
CA ALA A 19 -9.12 -3.80 -3.95
C ALA A 19 -9.10 -3.36 -2.48
N LEU A 20 -9.62 -2.17 -2.15
CA LEU A 20 -9.78 -1.69 -0.78
C LEU A 20 -11.07 -2.18 -0.13
N GLU A 21 -12.11 -2.54 -0.90
CA GLU A 21 -13.44 -2.90 -0.37
C GLU A 21 -13.41 -4.16 0.50
N ARG A 22 -12.38 -5.02 0.34
CA ARG A 22 -12.15 -6.17 1.21
C ARG A 22 -11.80 -5.80 2.66
N PHE A 23 -11.48 -4.53 2.94
CA PHE A 23 -11.19 -4.04 4.28
C PHE A 23 -12.42 -3.36 4.89
N SER A 24 -12.77 -3.77 6.11
CA SER A 24 -13.88 -3.22 6.89
C SER A 24 -13.76 -1.72 7.16
N ASP A 25 -12.54 -1.20 7.21
CA ASP A 25 -12.21 0.20 7.50
C ASP A 25 -11.77 1.00 6.26
N HIS A 26 -12.03 0.50 5.05
CA HIS A 26 -11.70 1.18 3.79
C HIS A 26 -12.26 2.61 3.70
N ALA A 27 -13.41 2.87 4.34
CA ALA A 27 -14.01 4.19 4.41
C ALA A 27 -13.15 5.23 5.17
N GLN A 28 -12.22 4.77 6.01
CA GLN A 28 -11.29 5.64 6.74
C GLN A 28 -10.05 6.01 5.91
N VAL A 29 -9.87 5.39 4.74
CA VAL A 29 -8.78 5.73 3.82
C VAL A 29 -9.07 7.10 3.20
N SER A 30 -8.15 8.04 3.39
CA SER A 30 -8.27 9.38 2.80
C SER A 30 -8.35 9.31 1.27
N GLU A 31 -9.15 10.17 0.64
CA GLU A 31 -9.40 10.13 -0.81
C GLU A 31 -8.11 10.17 -1.63
N TRP A 32 -7.17 11.04 -1.27
CA TRP A 32 -5.86 11.15 -1.92
C TRP A 32 -5.02 9.87 -1.80
N ALA A 33 -5.26 9.04 -0.78
CA ALA A 33 -4.50 7.83 -0.50
C ALA A 33 -5.10 6.59 -1.17
N LYS A 34 -6.40 6.58 -1.48
CA LYS A 34 -7.10 5.40 -2.04
C LYS A 34 -6.40 4.84 -3.28
N GLY A 35 -6.13 5.71 -4.25
CA GLY A 35 -5.47 5.29 -5.49
C GLY A 35 -4.06 4.73 -5.26
N SER A 36 -3.26 5.36 -4.39
CA SER A 36 -1.92 4.87 -4.06
C SER A 36 -1.95 3.58 -3.24
N ALA A 37 -2.88 3.45 -2.30
CA ALA A 37 -3.03 2.24 -1.49
C ALA A 37 -3.46 1.05 -2.35
N ALA A 38 -4.41 1.27 -3.28
CA ALA A 38 -4.84 0.26 -4.24
C ALA A 38 -3.68 -0.28 -5.10
N GLU A 39 -2.84 0.59 -5.66
CA GLU A 39 -1.68 0.18 -6.45
C GLU A 39 -0.68 -0.65 -5.64
N LEU A 40 -0.39 -0.20 -4.42
CA LEU A 40 0.55 -0.88 -3.54
C LEU A 40 0.02 -2.23 -3.04
N LEU A 41 -1.30 -2.35 -2.87
CA LEU A 41 -1.98 -3.62 -2.57
C LEU A 41 -1.91 -4.57 -3.76
N ALA A 42 -2.16 -4.07 -4.96
CA ALA A 42 -2.06 -4.86 -6.18
C ALA A 42 -0.62 -5.33 -6.46
N ALA A 43 0.37 -4.49 -6.12
CA ALA A 43 1.79 -4.83 -6.20
C ALA A 43 2.27 -5.77 -5.08
N GLY A 44 1.41 -6.15 -4.13
CA GLY A 44 1.77 -7.00 -2.99
C GLY A 44 2.76 -6.36 -2.01
N MET A 45 2.98 -5.04 -2.09
CA MET A 45 3.94 -4.34 -1.21
C MET A 45 3.36 -4.10 0.17
N ILE A 46 2.09 -3.70 0.22
CA ILE A 46 1.34 -3.49 1.46
C ILE A 46 0.24 -4.53 1.59
N GLU A 47 -0.07 -4.87 2.83
CA GLU A 47 -1.11 -5.83 3.19
C GLU A 47 -1.90 -5.26 4.37
N GLY A 48 -3.11 -5.77 4.60
CA GLY A 48 -3.88 -5.42 5.79
C GLY A 48 -3.22 -5.92 7.06
N VAL A 49 -3.65 -5.39 8.20
CA VAL A 49 -3.12 -5.72 9.53
C VAL A 49 -3.79 -6.95 10.17
N GLY A 50 -4.64 -7.66 9.43
CA GLY A 50 -5.45 -8.78 9.90
C GLY A 50 -6.91 -8.40 10.19
N ASN A 51 -7.76 -9.39 10.49
CA ASN A 51 -9.18 -9.20 10.81
C ASN A 51 -9.97 -8.34 9.79
N ALA A 52 -9.63 -8.45 8.51
CA ALA A 52 -10.18 -7.60 7.44
C ALA A 52 -10.00 -6.09 7.70
N ALA A 53 -8.93 -5.67 8.39
CA ALA A 53 -8.60 -4.27 8.62
C ALA A 53 -7.35 -3.85 7.84
N PHE A 54 -7.38 -2.63 7.31
CA PHE A 54 -6.25 -1.98 6.66
C PHE A 54 -5.48 -1.05 7.63
N ALA A 55 -6.18 -0.49 8.61
CA ALA A 55 -5.70 0.47 9.60
C ALA A 55 -5.04 1.74 8.99
N PRO A 56 -5.74 2.51 8.14
CA PRO A 56 -5.16 3.65 7.41
C PRO A 56 -4.69 4.81 8.30
N GLN A 57 -5.24 4.93 9.51
CA GLN A 57 -4.91 5.99 10.47
C GLN A 57 -3.86 5.54 11.51
N ALA A 58 -3.48 4.26 11.52
CA ALA A 58 -2.47 3.76 12.43
C ALA A 58 -1.07 4.23 12.01
N TYR A 59 -0.24 4.55 13.00
CA TYR A 59 1.17 4.84 12.74
C TYR A 59 1.91 3.56 12.39
N ALA A 60 2.68 3.59 11.29
CA ALA A 60 3.60 2.51 10.96
C ALA A 60 4.77 2.49 11.97
N THR A 61 5.08 1.31 12.50
CA THR A 61 6.27 1.12 13.32
C THR A 61 7.54 1.22 12.48
N ARG A 62 8.69 1.41 13.14
CA ARG A 62 10.01 1.37 12.47
C ARG A 62 10.23 0.05 11.74
N ALA A 63 9.86 -1.07 12.37
CA ALA A 63 9.98 -2.40 11.78
C ALA A 63 9.13 -2.55 10.52
N GLN A 64 7.86 -2.14 10.57
CA GLN A 64 6.98 -2.16 9.39
C GLN A 64 7.51 -1.26 8.27
N SER A 65 8.00 -0.08 8.61
CA SER A 65 8.58 0.85 7.64
C SER A 65 9.78 0.22 6.91
N THR A 66 10.68 -0.46 7.63
CA THR A 66 11.82 -1.17 7.02
C THR A 66 11.36 -2.31 6.11
N VAL A 67 10.34 -3.08 6.52
CA VAL A 67 9.78 -4.15 5.69
C VAL A 67 9.21 -3.60 4.38
N LEU A 68 8.49 -2.48 4.42
CA LEU A 68 7.95 -1.83 3.22
C LEU A 68 9.06 -1.36 2.27
N LEU A 69 10.13 -0.77 2.81
CA LEU A 69 11.28 -0.36 2.01
C LEU A 69 11.98 -1.56 1.37
N ASN A 70 12.14 -2.66 2.11
CA ASN A 70 12.75 -3.88 1.57
C ASN A 70 11.90 -4.50 0.46
N ARG A 71 10.59 -4.60 0.64
CA ARG A 71 9.65 -5.08 -0.39
C ARG A 71 9.70 -4.21 -1.65
N MET A 72 9.77 -2.88 -1.46
CA MET A 72 9.91 -1.93 -2.57
C MET A 72 11.19 -2.18 -3.38
N LEU A 73 12.34 -2.35 -2.71
CA LEU A 73 13.61 -2.61 -3.38
C LEU A 73 13.61 -3.93 -4.14
N LEU A 74 13.02 -4.98 -3.57
CA LEU A 74 12.88 -6.28 -4.24
C LEU A 74 11.98 -6.19 -5.47
N TYR A 75 10.85 -5.50 -5.38
CA TYR A 75 9.93 -5.30 -6.50
C TYR A 75 10.57 -4.52 -7.66
N LEU A 76 11.42 -3.53 -7.37
CA LEU A 76 12.10 -2.74 -8.40
C LEU A 76 13.27 -3.48 -9.06
N ASN A 77 13.74 -4.57 -8.47
CA ASN A 77 14.89 -5.35 -8.94
C ASN A 77 14.49 -6.72 -9.52
N SER A 78 13.18 -6.98 -9.68
CA SER A 78 12.63 -8.16 -10.33
C SER A 78 12.25 -7.86 -11.77
#